data_AF-A0A4Y6A4I3-F1
#
_entry.id   AF-A0A4Y6A4I3-F1
#
_cell.length_a   1.000
_cell.length_b   1.000
_cell.length_c   1.000
_cell.angle_alpha   90.00
_cell.angle_beta   90.00
_cell.angle_gamma   90.00
#
_symmetry.space_group_name_H-M   'P 1'
#
loop_
_entity.id
_entity.type
_entity.pdbx_description
1 polymer ?
#
loop_
_entity_poly.entity_id
_entity_poly.type
_entity_poly.pdbx_seq_one_letter_code
_entity_poly.pdbx_strand_id
1 'polypeptide(L)'
;MLNIIKSKIKNTYKKETLNKKNVTNYNKDFVPAVRDWKNSIYVYNKNTLSLIPVASRLVMKLIKGYFNSYNLYIESKIRKKRLRRRLRKLSLNKIFISNGEFKHTNDKINITLYVYNRQNLNYLLKIKNRYRKLFKKPWFLSKLKLIKTISDNKFTKQEEKGKILTKQLPNYCFKVSKIQNLYYKNFIKKSLKKLNYYMYYKQLLYINKAKFENTYLQGLKDLITKIFNKNIEFNIINLKYFYYNSDIFSQPLVLKLRKQRKLLKYLKALISEAKINKTIIKKITWTQRLKYYFKLENSLAINYNNDITNNLLNKLMEYNKTNAKYLKKVVLNDIKYKRVSGVRIQGSGRLTKRYTASRSQHKVLYNGSLQNMNSTIKGYPSTLIRGNDKPNLQYTKLNSKSRIGSFGVKGWVSGI
;
A
#
# COMPACT_ATOMS: atom_id res chain seq x y z
N MET A 1 -35.69 -34.05 -39.68
CA MET A 1 -35.02 -33.89 -38.35
C MET A 1 -34.27 -35.14 -37.87
N LEU A 2 -34.81 -36.36 -38.03
CA LEU A 2 -34.16 -37.61 -37.60
C LEU A 2 -32.73 -37.84 -38.15
N ASN A 3 -32.46 -37.44 -39.40
CA ASN A 3 -31.13 -37.60 -40.01
C ASN A 3 -30.05 -36.69 -39.40
N ILE A 4 -30.41 -35.50 -38.92
CA ILE A 4 -29.48 -34.57 -38.22
C ILE A 4 -29.14 -35.11 -36.82
N ILE A 5 -30.08 -35.82 -36.19
CA ILE A 5 -29.84 -36.46 -34.89
C ILE A 5 -28.92 -37.67 -35.07
N LYS A 6 -29.19 -38.53 -36.07
CA LYS A 6 -28.34 -39.68 -36.40
C LYS A 6 -26.92 -39.29 -36.76
N SER A 7 -26.70 -38.18 -37.46
CA SER A 7 -25.35 -37.69 -37.79
C SER A 7 -24.58 -37.18 -36.57
N LYS A 8 -25.26 -36.58 -35.58
CA LYS A 8 -24.63 -36.16 -34.31
C LYS A 8 -24.24 -37.32 -33.40
N ILE A 9 -24.97 -38.44 -33.44
CA ILE A 9 -24.73 -39.63 -32.60
C ILE A 9 -23.48 -40.41 -33.05
N LYS A 10 -23.07 -40.28 -34.32
CA LYS A 10 -21.91 -41.00 -34.89
C LYS A 10 -20.52 -40.54 -34.38
N ASN A 11 -20.44 -39.58 -33.46
CA ASN A 11 -19.16 -39.11 -32.94
C ASN A 11 -18.58 -40.09 -31.90
N THR A 12 -17.42 -40.68 -32.19
CA THR A 12 -16.72 -41.60 -31.28
C THR A 12 -15.88 -40.84 -30.25
N TYR A 13 -16.19 -40.99 -28.97
CA TYR A 13 -15.33 -40.49 -27.88
C TYR A 13 -14.28 -41.54 -27.50
N LYS A 14 -13.05 -41.09 -27.25
CA LYS A 14 -11.98 -41.96 -26.74
C LYS A 14 -12.31 -42.38 -25.30
N LYS A 15 -12.34 -43.68 -25.01
CA LYS A 15 -12.50 -44.20 -23.64
C LYS A 15 -11.26 -43.85 -22.81
N GLU A 16 -11.47 -43.26 -21.64
CA GLU A 16 -10.39 -43.00 -20.68
C GLU A 16 -9.88 -44.33 -20.11
N THR A 17 -8.61 -44.65 -20.37
CA THR A 17 -7.93 -45.81 -19.78
C THR A 17 -7.22 -45.39 -18.49
N LEU A 18 -7.43 -46.13 -17.41
CA LEU A 18 -6.70 -45.95 -16.15
C LEU A 18 -5.25 -46.43 -16.34
N ASN A 19 -4.35 -45.53 -16.72
CA ASN A 19 -2.93 -45.84 -16.81
C ASN A 19 -2.38 -46.18 -15.41
N LYS A 20 -1.52 -47.22 -15.34
CA LYS A 20 -0.86 -47.65 -14.10
C LYS A 20 -0.13 -46.47 -13.42
N LYS A 21 -0.14 -46.46 -12.08
CA LYS A 21 0.37 -45.38 -11.21
C LYS A 21 1.84 -45.07 -11.52
N ASN A 22 2.07 -44.03 -12.32
CA ASN A 22 3.39 -43.42 -12.45
C ASN A 22 3.71 -42.60 -11.19
N VAL A 23 5.01 -42.55 -10.87
CA VAL A 23 5.58 -41.78 -9.76
C VAL A 23 5.01 -40.37 -9.72
N THR A 24 4.48 -39.98 -8.57
CA THR A 24 3.93 -38.63 -8.36
C THR A 24 5.07 -37.63 -8.24
N ASN A 25 5.35 -36.92 -9.33
CA ASN A 25 6.24 -35.77 -9.29
C ASN A 25 5.56 -34.63 -8.54
N TYR A 26 6.28 -33.99 -7.61
CA TYR A 26 5.80 -32.78 -6.96
C TYR A 26 5.52 -31.69 -8.00
N ASN A 27 4.33 -31.10 -7.92
CA ASN A 27 3.96 -29.96 -8.76
C ASN A 27 4.90 -28.79 -8.52
N LYS A 28 5.24 -28.07 -9.59
CA LYS A 28 6.01 -26.82 -9.49
C LYS A 28 5.23 -25.81 -8.67
N ASP A 29 5.94 -24.99 -7.90
CA ASP A 29 5.34 -23.86 -7.19
C ASP A 29 4.84 -22.84 -8.23
N PHE A 30 3.53 -22.56 -8.23
CA PHE A 30 2.93 -21.54 -9.09
C PHE A 30 2.81 -20.20 -8.39
N VAL A 31 3.04 -19.13 -9.15
CA VAL A 31 2.84 -17.75 -8.72
C VAL A 31 1.50 -17.25 -9.27
N PRO A 32 0.80 -16.33 -8.59
CA PRO A 32 -0.46 -15.79 -9.11
C PRO A 32 -0.30 -15.21 -10.52
N ALA A 33 -1.20 -15.56 -11.44
CA ALA A 33 -1.16 -15.15 -12.85
C ALA A 33 -1.10 -13.61 -13.06
N VAL A 34 -1.67 -12.84 -12.13
CA VAL A 34 -1.60 -11.36 -12.16
C VAL A 34 -0.16 -10.83 -12.04
N ARG A 35 0.76 -11.65 -11.52
CA ARG A 35 2.16 -11.27 -11.42
C ARG A 35 2.88 -11.36 -12.77
N ASP A 36 2.36 -12.16 -13.70
CA ASP A 36 2.88 -12.21 -15.08
C ASP A 36 2.50 -10.94 -15.84
N TRP A 37 1.22 -10.60 -15.82
CA TRP A 37 0.67 -9.46 -16.54
C TRP A 37 -0.12 -8.55 -15.62
N LYS A 38 0.21 -7.26 -15.66
CA LYS A 38 -0.52 -6.24 -14.88
C LYS A 38 -2.01 -6.22 -15.18
N ASN A 39 -2.40 -6.55 -16.42
CA ASN A 39 -3.78 -6.75 -16.79
C ASN A 39 -3.97 -8.24 -17.05
N SER A 40 -4.61 -8.94 -16.13
CA SER A 40 -5.08 -10.31 -16.35
C SER A 40 -6.41 -10.23 -17.10
N ILE A 41 -6.35 -10.43 -18.40
CA ILE A 41 -7.50 -10.34 -19.31
C ILE A 41 -7.37 -11.31 -20.46
N TYR A 42 -8.50 -11.88 -20.86
CA TYR A 42 -8.67 -12.55 -22.14
C TYR A 42 -9.98 -12.06 -22.76
N VAL A 43 -9.97 -11.72 -24.04
CA VAL A 43 -11.16 -11.28 -24.79
C VAL A 43 -11.11 -11.89 -26.18
N TYR A 44 -12.24 -12.41 -26.66
CA TYR A 44 -12.36 -12.94 -28.02
C TYR A 44 -12.16 -11.84 -29.08
N ASN A 45 -12.79 -10.67 -28.89
CA ASN A 45 -12.58 -9.51 -29.73
C ASN A 45 -11.26 -8.77 -29.38
N LYS A 46 -10.22 -9.03 -30.18
CA LYS A 46 -8.87 -8.47 -30.00
C LYS A 46 -8.78 -6.95 -30.17
N ASN A 47 -9.72 -6.30 -30.86
CA ASN A 47 -9.68 -4.84 -31.07
C ASN A 47 -9.69 -4.07 -29.75
N THR A 48 -10.47 -4.56 -28.78
CA THR A 48 -10.57 -3.98 -27.43
C THR A 48 -9.28 -4.08 -26.62
N LEU A 49 -8.47 -5.13 -26.84
CA LEU A 49 -7.25 -5.41 -26.08
C LEU A 49 -6.17 -4.33 -26.27
N SER A 50 -6.10 -3.75 -27.47
CA SER A 50 -5.10 -2.74 -27.84
C SER A 50 -5.17 -1.46 -27.00
N LEU A 51 -6.37 -1.06 -26.55
CA LEU A 51 -6.61 0.18 -25.81
C LEU A 51 -6.34 0.06 -24.30
N ILE A 52 -6.33 -1.17 -23.76
CA ILE A 52 -6.23 -1.45 -22.32
C ILE A 52 -4.92 -0.93 -21.69
N PRO A 53 -3.74 -1.07 -22.32
CA PRO A 53 -2.51 -0.49 -21.78
C PRO A 53 -2.57 1.05 -21.62
N VAL A 54 -3.24 1.74 -22.55
CA VAL A 54 -3.42 3.19 -22.48
C VAL A 54 -4.42 3.55 -21.38
N ALA A 55 -5.58 2.88 -21.35
CA ALA A 55 -6.61 3.07 -20.33
C ALA A 55 -6.06 2.83 -18.91
N SER A 56 -5.42 1.70 -18.67
CA SER A 56 -4.78 1.35 -17.38
C SER A 56 -3.75 2.40 -16.93
N ARG A 57 -2.97 2.98 -17.86
CA ARG A 57 -2.03 4.07 -17.57
C ARG A 57 -2.75 5.36 -17.16
N LEU A 58 -3.85 5.71 -17.82
CA LEU A 58 -4.67 6.88 -17.46
C LEU A 58 -5.33 6.69 -16.09
N VAL A 59 -5.94 5.54 -15.85
CA VAL A 59 -6.55 5.15 -14.57
C VAL A 59 -5.52 5.22 -13.45
N MET A 60 -4.29 4.77 -13.69
CA MET A 60 -3.22 4.87 -12.72
C MET A 60 -2.79 6.32 -12.41
N LYS A 61 -2.90 7.23 -13.38
CA LYS A 61 -2.70 8.67 -13.12
C LYS A 61 -3.82 9.24 -12.24
N LEU A 62 -5.08 8.86 -12.49
CA LEU A 62 -6.24 9.27 -11.68
C LEU A 62 -6.11 8.77 -10.24
N ILE A 63 -5.84 7.48 -10.05
CA ILE A 63 -5.62 6.86 -8.73
C ILE A 63 -4.48 7.57 -7.99
N LYS A 64 -3.34 7.79 -8.65
CA LYS A 64 -2.23 8.56 -8.06
C LYS A 64 -2.65 9.98 -7.71
N GLY A 65 -3.47 10.64 -8.54
CA GLY A 65 -4.01 11.98 -8.27
C GLY A 65 -4.88 12.01 -7.01
N TYR A 66 -5.85 11.10 -6.92
CA TYR A 66 -6.78 10.97 -5.79
C TYR A 66 -6.07 10.77 -4.46
N PHE A 67 -5.17 9.79 -4.36
CA PHE A 67 -4.45 9.54 -3.11
C PHE A 67 -3.46 10.64 -2.74
N ASN A 68 -2.89 11.35 -3.73
CA ASN A 68 -2.06 12.53 -3.52
C ASN A 68 -2.87 13.82 -3.21
N SER A 69 -4.20 13.78 -3.17
CA SER A 69 -5.02 14.93 -2.77
C SER A 69 -4.72 15.38 -1.34
N TYR A 70 -4.79 16.68 -1.07
CA TYR A 70 -4.53 17.25 0.26
C TYR A 70 -5.63 18.23 0.64
N ASN A 71 -6.06 18.21 1.91
CA ASN A 71 -6.90 19.28 2.44
C ASN A 71 -6.03 20.51 2.74
N LEU A 72 -6.02 21.46 1.81
CA LEU A 72 -5.18 22.66 1.89
C LEU A 72 -5.60 23.61 3.02
N TYR A 73 -6.90 23.66 3.32
CA TYR A 73 -7.48 24.55 4.32
C TYR A 73 -7.07 24.14 5.74
N ILE A 74 -7.16 22.85 6.07
CA ILE A 74 -6.77 22.38 7.41
C ILE A 74 -5.24 22.43 7.56
N GLU A 75 -4.49 22.05 6.51
CA GLU A 75 -3.02 22.04 6.57
C GLU A 75 -2.43 23.45 6.68
N SER A 76 -3.08 24.49 6.12
CA SER A 76 -2.63 25.88 6.26
C SER A 76 -2.76 26.35 7.70
N LYS A 77 -3.85 26.00 8.40
CA LYS A 77 -4.07 26.35 9.81
C LYS A 77 -3.00 25.78 10.75
N ILE A 78 -2.45 24.61 10.44
CA ILE A 78 -1.43 23.93 11.26
C ILE A 78 -0.04 24.57 11.10
N ARG A 79 0.25 25.18 9.94
CA ARG A 79 1.59 25.69 9.64
C ARG A 79 1.71 27.17 10.01
N LYS A 80 2.91 27.57 10.47
CA LYS A 80 3.24 28.99 10.65
C LYS A 80 3.39 29.74 9.33
N LYS A 81 3.92 29.07 8.28
CA LYS A 81 4.17 29.67 6.96
C LYS A 81 3.48 28.88 5.84
N ARG A 82 3.00 29.59 4.82
CA ARG A 82 2.39 28.99 3.62
C ARG A 82 3.44 28.20 2.83
N LEU A 83 3.15 26.92 2.56
CA LEU A 83 4.04 26.06 1.76
C LEU A 83 3.67 26.15 0.28
N ARG A 84 4.64 26.44 -0.59
CA ARG A 84 4.45 26.50 -2.06
C ARG A 84 3.95 25.16 -2.61
N ARG A 85 3.07 25.19 -3.62
CA ARG A 85 2.49 23.98 -4.26
C ARG A 85 3.57 22.98 -4.72
N ARG A 86 4.68 23.48 -5.30
CA ARG A 86 5.82 22.66 -5.72
C ARG A 86 6.43 21.83 -4.58
N LEU A 87 6.59 22.42 -3.39
CA LEU A 87 7.16 21.73 -2.23
C LEU A 87 6.20 20.66 -1.68
N ARG A 88 4.88 20.88 -1.78
CA ARG A 88 3.87 19.86 -1.41
C ARG A 88 4.00 18.63 -2.29
N LYS A 89 4.08 18.82 -3.62
CA LYS A 89 4.28 17.75 -4.61
C LYS A 89 5.59 16.96 -4.41
N LEU A 90 6.59 17.55 -3.76
CA LEU A 90 7.89 16.96 -3.44
C LEU A 90 7.96 16.34 -2.04
N SER A 91 6.91 16.47 -1.23
CA SER A 91 6.93 15.99 0.14
C SER A 91 6.91 14.46 0.19
N LEU A 92 7.62 13.90 1.19
CA LEU A 92 7.57 12.47 1.50
C LEU A 92 6.38 12.13 2.40
N ASN A 93 5.70 13.14 2.95
CA ASN A 93 4.54 12.96 3.83
C ASN A 93 3.28 12.76 2.97
N LYS A 94 3.15 11.58 2.38
CA LYS A 94 2.05 11.22 1.48
C LYS A 94 1.78 9.73 1.52
N ILE A 95 0.73 9.33 0.81
CA ILE A 95 0.40 7.93 0.55
C ILE A 95 1.20 7.48 -0.67
N PHE A 96 2.06 6.47 -0.51
CA PHE A 96 2.78 5.85 -1.62
C PHE A 96 1.98 4.65 -2.13
N ILE A 97 1.94 4.45 -3.44
CA ILE A 97 1.06 3.46 -4.09
C ILE A 97 1.91 2.72 -5.12
N SER A 98 1.75 1.42 -5.24
CA SER A 98 2.36 0.65 -6.31
C SER A 98 1.73 0.96 -7.68
N ASN A 99 2.24 0.34 -8.74
CA ASN A 99 1.38 0.18 -9.92
C ASN A 99 0.19 -0.73 -9.55
N GLY A 100 -0.95 -0.49 -10.21
CA GLY A 100 -2.14 -1.31 -10.04
C GLY A 100 -2.07 -2.57 -10.89
N GLU A 101 -2.66 -3.62 -10.37
CA GLU A 101 -2.88 -4.86 -11.10
C GLU A 101 -4.40 -5.00 -11.32
N PHE A 102 -4.79 -5.30 -12.54
CA PHE A 102 -6.16 -5.27 -13.03
C PHE A 102 -6.55 -6.70 -13.40
N LYS A 103 -7.54 -7.25 -12.70
CA LYS A 103 -8.18 -8.50 -13.11
C LYS A 103 -9.47 -8.15 -13.83
N HIS A 104 -9.55 -8.47 -15.11
CA HIS A 104 -10.72 -8.21 -15.92
C HIS A 104 -11.62 -9.44 -15.97
N THR A 105 -12.92 -9.21 -15.82
CA THR A 105 -13.99 -10.15 -16.17
C THR A 105 -14.87 -9.49 -17.23
N ASN A 106 -15.91 -10.17 -17.69
CA ASN A 106 -16.86 -9.57 -18.62
C ASN A 106 -17.55 -8.36 -17.98
N ASP A 107 -17.99 -8.50 -16.72
CA ASP A 107 -18.84 -7.50 -16.06
C ASP A 107 -18.05 -6.48 -15.24
N LYS A 108 -16.95 -6.92 -14.61
CA LYS A 108 -16.20 -6.10 -13.65
C LYS A 108 -14.68 -6.17 -13.80
N ILE A 109 -14.03 -5.17 -13.19
CA ILE A 109 -12.57 -5.07 -13.08
C ILE A 109 -12.19 -4.95 -11.61
N ASN A 110 -11.39 -5.89 -11.13
CA ASN A 110 -10.85 -5.87 -9.78
C ASN A 110 -9.45 -5.26 -9.81
N ILE A 111 -9.30 -4.09 -9.21
CA ILE A 111 -8.05 -3.33 -9.19
C ILE A 111 -7.35 -3.57 -7.84
N THR A 112 -6.24 -4.31 -7.84
CA THR A 112 -5.38 -4.48 -6.67
C THR A 112 -4.37 -3.35 -6.58
N LEU A 113 -4.26 -2.73 -5.40
CA LEU A 113 -3.34 -1.63 -5.14
C LEU A 113 -2.60 -1.88 -3.83
N TYR A 114 -1.27 -1.94 -3.88
CA TYR A 114 -0.47 -1.90 -2.67
C TYR A 114 -0.24 -0.45 -2.25
N VAL A 115 -0.40 -0.16 -0.96
CA VAL A 115 -0.31 1.20 -0.42
C VAL A 115 0.58 1.23 0.82
N TYR A 116 1.45 2.23 0.91
CA TYR A 116 2.18 2.57 2.13
C TYR A 116 1.79 3.96 2.62
N ASN A 117 1.01 4.01 3.69
CA ASN A 117 0.44 5.24 4.21
C ASN A 117 1.37 5.95 5.21
N ARG A 118 2.44 6.57 4.70
CA ARG A 118 3.38 7.36 5.52
C ARG A 118 2.72 8.58 6.15
N GLN A 119 1.69 9.12 5.50
CA GLN A 119 0.95 10.29 5.96
C GLN A 119 0.24 10.04 7.29
N ASN A 120 -0.50 8.93 7.39
CA ASN A 120 -1.16 8.49 8.62
C ASN A 120 -0.15 8.34 9.77
N LEU A 121 0.94 7.60 9.53
CA LEU A 121 2.00 7.37 10.52
C LEU A 121 2.56 8.69 11.07
N ASN A 122 2.84 9.66 10.21
CA ASN A 122 3.36 10.96 10.63
C ASN A 122 2.35 11.77 11.45
N TYR A 123 1.06 11.71 11.13
CA TYR A 123 0.02 12.37 11.92
C TYR A 123 -0.15 11.71 13.30
N LEU A 124 -0.19 10.38 13.35
CA LEU A 124 -0.25 9.62 14.61
C LEU A 124 0.94 9.93 15.52
N LEU A 125 2.16 9.95 14.97
CA LEU A 125 3.38 10.30 15.72
C LEU A 125 3.31 11.71 16.29
N LYS A 126 2.82 12.70 15.51
CA LYS A 126 2.64 14.07 15.99
C LYS A 126 1.61 14.16 17.10
N ILE A 127 0.49 13.43 17.00
CA ILE A 127 -0.54 13.37 18.04
C ILE A 127 0.02 12.77 19.33
N LYS A 128 0.66 11.59 19.23
CA LYS A 128 1.24 10.88 20.36
C LYS A 128 2.29 11.72 21.09
N ASN A 129 3.24 12.29 20.34
CA ASN A 129 4.39 12.97 20.95
C ASN A 129 4.04 14.36 21.50
N ARG A 130 3.16 15.11 20.83
CA ARG A 130 2.87 16.51 21.21
C ARG A 130 1.64 16.67 22.09
N TYR A 131 0.57 15.92 21.83
CA TYR A 131 -0.74 16.19 22.43
C TYR A 131 -1.13 15.16 23.48
N ARG A 132 -0.92 13.86 23.24
CA ARG A 132 -1.25 12.82 24.25
C ARG A 132 -0.46 13.02 25.56
N LYS A 133 0.83 13.39 25.47
CA LYS A 133 1.64 13.74 26.64
C LYS A 133 1.16 15.02 27.34
N LEU A 134 0.62 15.98 26.58
CA LEU A 134 0.16 17.27 27.10
C LEU A 134 -1.13 17.12 27.91
N PHE A 135 -2.07 16.28 27.47
CA PHE A 135 -3.32 16.00 28.19
C PHE A 135 -3.13 15.26 29.52
N LYS A 136 -1.99 14.58 29.70
CA LYS A 136 -1.66 13.90 30.96
C LYS A 136 -1.07 14.84 32.02
N LYS A 137 -0.73 16.10 31.67
CA LYS A 137 -0.06 17.01 32.62
C LYS A 137 -1.11 17.71 33.51
N PRO A 138 -0.96 17.68 34.85
CA PRO A 138 -1.93 18.25 35.77
C PRO A 138 -2.11 19.76 35.56
N TRP A 139 -1.02 20.53 35.40
CA TRP A 139 -1.10 21.96 35.12
C TRP A 139 -1.93 22.30 33.87
N PHE A 140 -1.96 21.43 32.87
CA PHE A 140 -2.75 21.66 31.66
C PHE A 140 -4.24 21.45 31.93
N LEU A 141 -4.61 20.46 32.74
CA LEU A 141 -5.98 20.25 33.19
C LEU A 141 -6.44 21.39 34.11
N SER A 142 -5.62 21.82 35.07
CA SER A 142 -5.90 22.97 35.92
C SER A 142 -6.08 24.25 35.09
N LYS A 143 -5.24 24.44 34.07
CA LYS A 143 -5.40 25.55 33.12
C LYS A 143 -6.72 25.48 32.36
N LEU A 144 -7.17 24.30 31.92
CA LEU A 144 -8.46 24.16 31.26
C LEU A 144 -9.63 24.44 32.21
N LYS A 145 -9.55 23.97 33.46
CA LYS A 145 -10.54 24.31 34.50
C LYS A 145 -10.59 25.82 34.75
N LEU A 146 -9.45 26.47 34.88
CA LEU A 146 -9.36 27.92 35.06
C LEU A 146 -9.89 28.71 33.85
N ILE A 147 -9.63 28.24 32.62
CA ILE A 147 -10.23 28.84 31.43
C ILE A 147 -11.75 28.72 31.47
N LYS A 148 -12.29 27.58 31.94
CA LYS A 148 -13.73 27.36 32.08
C LYS A 148 -14.32 28.31 33.12
N THR A 149 -13.75 28.39 34.33
CA THR A 149 -14.26 29.28 35.38
C THR A 149 -14.20 30.75 34.98
N ILE A 150 -13.11 31.21 34.36
CA ILE A 150 -13.01 32.58 33.84
C ILE A 150 -14.03 32.84 32.72
N SER A 151 -14.26 31.84 31.86
CA SER A 151 -15.26 31.92 30.79
C SER A 151 -16.64 32.10 31.39
N ASP A 152 -17.03 31.25 32.33
CA ASP A 152 -18.34 31.22 32.95
C ASP A 152 -18.59 32.52 33.73
N ASN A 153 -17.62 32.98 34.53
CA ASN A 153 -17.71 34.25 35.27
C ASN A 153 -17.81 35.48 34.36
N LYS A 154 -17.17 35.45 33.19
CA LYS A 154 -17.31 36.54 32.20
C LYS A 154 -18.64 36.47 31.48
N PHE A 155 -19.20 35.29 31.31
CA PHE A 155 -20.49 35.08 30.67
C PHE A 155 -21.62 35.59 31.56
N THR A 156 -21.65 35.19 32.84
CA THR A 156 -22.65 35.65 33.81
C THR A 156 -22.65 37.18 33.94
N LYS A 157 -21.48 37.81 34.14
CA LYS A 157 -21.35 39.28 34.21
C LYS A 157 -21.79 40.00 32.92
N GLN A 158 -21.65 39.37 31.76
CA GLN A 158 -22.10 39.96 30.50
C GLN A 158 -23.60 39.78 30.27
N GLU A 159 -24.19 38.66 30.70
CA GLU A 159 -25.64 38.47 30.65
C GLU A 159 -26.36 39.48 31.53
N GLU A 160 -25.88 39.73 32.76
CA GLU A 160 -26.43 40.75 33.66
C GLU A 160 -26.39 42.15 33.03
N LYS A 161 -25.22 42.56 32.53
CA LYS A 161 -25.07 43.86 31.83
C LYS A 161 -25.90 43.92 30.54
N GLY A 162 -26.02 42.81 29.83
CA GLY A 162 -26.84 42.67 28.64
C GLY A 162 -28.31 42.91 28.93
N LYS A 163 -28.86 42.30 29.99
CA LYS A 163 -30.24 42.51 30.44
C LYS A 163 -30.50 44.00 30.74
N ILE A 164 -29.58 44.68 31.42
CA ILE A 164 -29.70 46.12 31.70
C ILE A 164 -29.72 46.94 30.41
N LEU A 165 -28.77 46.69 29.50
CA LEU A 165 -28.69 47.38 28.20
C LEU A 165 -29.89 47.11 27.30
N THR A 166 -30.44 45.89 27.32
CA THR A 166 -31.63 45.54 26.52
C THR A 166 -32.88 46.30 26.95
N LYS A 167 -33.00 46.59 28.25
CA LYS A 167 -34.09 47.42 28.78
C LYS A 167 -33.95 48.89 28.37
N GLN A 168 -32.71 49.41 28.31
CA GLN A 168 -32.46 50.81 28.00
C GLN A 168 -32.41 51.12 26.49
N LEU A 169 -31.89 50.21 25.66
CA LEU A 169 -31.62 50.45 24.23
C LEU A 169 -31.81 49.19 23.37
N PRO A 170 -33.05 48.82 23.01
CA PRO A 170 -33.37 47.57 22.32
C PRO A 170 -32.69 47.44 20.93
N ASN A 171 -32.58 48.54 20.18
CA ASN A 171 -31.93 48.55 18.86
C ASN A 171 -30.41 48.29 18.91
N TYR A 172 -29.77 48.44 20.09
CA TYR A 172 -28.33 48.23 20.27
C TYR A 172 -27.96 46.79 20.65
N CYS A 173 -28.92 45.96 21.05
CA CYS A 173 -28.70 44.57 21.46
C CYS A 173 -27.99 43.72 20.41
N PHE A 174 -28.36 43.88 19.13
CA PHE A 174 -27.76 43.12 18.04
C PHE A 174 -26.28 43.51 17.81
N LYS A 175 -25.94 44.79 17.94
CA LYS A 175 -24.56 45.27 17.81
C LYS A 175 -23.69 44.76 18.98
N VAL A 176 -24.22 44.82 20.20
CA VAL A 176 -23.52 44.36 21.41
C VAL A 176 -23.27 42.85 21.35
N SER A 177 -24.29 42.04 21.04
CA SER A 177 -24.14 40.59 20.91
C SER A 177 -23.13 40.18 19.83
N LYS A 178 -23.06 40.91 18.71
CA LYS A 178 -22.05 40.70 17.66
C LYS A 178 -20.63 40.94 18.16
N ILE A 179 -20.40 42.03 18.92
CA ILE A 179 -19.10 42.36 19.51
C ILE A 179 -18.70 41.33 20.58
N GLN A 180 -19.64 40.96 21.45
CA GLN A 180 -19.44 39.92 22.46
C GLN A 180 -19.05 38.58 21.81
N ASN A 181 -19.77 38.16 20.77
CA ASN A 181 -19.45 36.96 20.00
C ASN A 181 -18.03 37.00 19.39
N LEU A 182 -17.60 38.15 18.88
CA LEU A 182 -16.22 38.34 18.40
C LEU A 182 -15.18 38.22 19.52
N TYR A 183 -15.44 38.84 20.67
CA TYR A 183 -14.58 38.76 21.85
C TYR A 183 -14.44 37.30 22.33
N TYR A 184 -15.56 36.59 22.50
CA TYR A 184 -15.57 35.20 22.93
C TYR A 184 -14.87 34.29 21.93
N LYS A 185 -15.12 34.47 20.63
CA LYS A 185 -14.42 33.75 19.57
C LYS A 185 -12.91 33.95 19.66
N ASN A 186 -12.46 35.17 19.94
CA ASN A 186 -11.04 35.49 20.13
C ASN A 186 -10.47 34.88 21.41
N PHE A 187 -11.20 34.95 22.52
CA PHE A 187 -10.83 34.33 23.79
C PHE A 187 -10.65 32.83 23.64
N ILE A 188 -11.64 32.12 23.10
CA ILE A 188 -11.61 30.67 22.83
C ILE A 188 -10.45 30.33 21.90
N LYS A 189 -10.25 31.10 20.83
CA LYS A 189 -9.17 30.84 19.86
C LYS A 189 -7.78 30.97 20.48
N LYS A 190 -7.58 31.96 21.37
CA LYS A 190 -6.32 32.18 22.09
C LYS A 190 -6.11 31.12 23.18
N SER A 191 -7.13 30.85 24.00
CA SER A 191 -7.07 29.95 25.15
C SER A 191 -6.93 28.48 24.73
N LEU A 192 -7.66 28.05 23.69
CA LEU A 192 -7.70 26.66 23.21
C LEU A 192 -6.82 26.39 21.98
N LYS A 193 -5.82 27.24 21.70
CA LYS A 193 -4.95 27.10 20.50
C LYS A 193 -4.32 25.70 20.36
N LYS A 194 -3.87 25.10 21.47
CA LYS A 194 -3.27 23.75 21.46
C LYS A 194 -4.30 22.66 21.14
N LEU A 195 -5.51 22.77 21.70
CA LEU A 195 -6.64 21.88 21.40
C LEU A 195 -7.05 21.98 19.93
N ASN A 196 -7.12 23.20 19.39
CA ASN A 196 -7.43 23.42 17.97
C ASN A 196 -6.44 22.70 17.05
N TYR A 197 -5.13 22.75 17.35
CA TYR A 197 -4.16 21.98 16.57
C TYR A 197 -4.33 20.48 16.69
N TYR A 198 -4.64 19.98 17.89
CA TYR A 198 -4.96 18.56 18.10
C TYR A 198 -6.17 18.15 17.23
N MET A 199 -7.25 18.95 17.24
CA MET A 199 -8.43 18.72 16.42
C MET A 199 -8.12 18.75 14.92
N TYR A 200 -7.30 19.69 14.44
CA TYR A 200 -6.88 19.70 13.04
C TYR A 200 -6.09 18.44 12.65
N TYR A 201 -5.21 17.93 13.51
CA TYR A 201 -4.54 16.65 13.24
C TYR A 201 -5.51 15.47 13.26
N LYS A 202 -6.50 15.47 14.16
CA LYS A 202 -7.56 14.46 14.21
C LYS A 202 -8.40 14.47 12.92
N GLN A 203 -8.80 15.65 12.45
CA GLN A 203 -9.51 15.82 11.17
C GLN A 203 -8.68 15.31 9.98
N LEU A 204 -7.39 15.64 9.93
CA LEU A 204 -6.50 15.13 8.87
C LEU A 204 -6.34 13.60 8.90
N LEU A 205 -6.38 12.99 10.08
CA LEU A 205 -6.41 11.52 10.23
C LEU A 205 -7.72 10.93 9.70
N TYR A 206 -8.87 11.51 10.06
CA TYR A 206 -10.16 11.06 9.54
C TYR A 206 -10.23 11.17 8.02
N ILE A 207 -9.82 12.31 7.45
CA ILE A 207 -9.76 12.50 5.99
C ILE A 207 -8.84 11.46 5.34
N ASN A 208 -7.72 11.12 5.99
CA ASN A 208 -6.80 10.13 5.46
C ASN A 208 -7.38 8.70 5.53
N LYS A 209 -8.13 8.35 6.59
CA LYS A 209 -8.84 7.07 6.72
C LYS A 209 -9.98 6.96 5.69
N ALA A 210 -10.79 8.01 5.58
CA ALA A 210 -11.88 8.17 4.64
C ALA A 210 -11.48 7.85 3.19
N LYS A 211 -10.26 8.21 2.77
CA LYS A 211 -9.77 7.90 1.41
C LYS A 211 -9.82 6.42 1.01
N PHE A 212 -9.84 5.51 1.99
CA PHE A 212 -9.88 4.06 1.79
C PHE A 212 -11.29 3.48 1.98
N GLU A 213 -12.25 4.28 2.41
CA GLU A 213 -13.65 3.86 2.59
C GLU A 213 -14.36 3.88 1.23
N ASN A 214 -15.25 2.89 1.01
CA ASN A 214 -15.95 2.75 -0.28
C ASN A 214 -16.76 3.98 -0.66
N THR A 215 -17.33 4.68 0.33
CA THR A 215 -18.11 5.92 0.15
C THR A 215 -17.30 7.01 -0.55
N TYR A 216 -16.07 7.27 -0.10
CA TYR A 216 -15.18 8.26 -0.70
C TYR A 216 -14.55 7.79 -2.01
N LEU A 217 -14.39 6.48 -2.18
CA LEU A 217 -13.89 5.90 -3.43
C LEU A 217 -14.92 5.94 -4.56
N GLN A 218 -16.21 6.14 -4.26
CA GLN A 218 -17.29 6.13 -5.25
C GLN A 218 -17.03 7.13 -6.40
N GLY A 219 -16.67 8.38 -6.09
CA GLY A 219 -16.38 9.37 -7.13
C GLY A 219 -15.19 9.00 -8.02
N LEU A 220 -14.20 8.27 -7.48
CA LEU A 220 -13.10 7.73 -8.29
C LEU A 220 -13.54 6.50 -9.09
N LYS A 221 -14.40 5.66 -8.52
CA LYS A 221 -15.02 4.51 -9.19
C LYS A 221 -15.77 4.99 -10.44
N ASP A 222 -16.63 5.99 -10.31
CA ASP A 222 -17.44 6.55 -11.40
C ASP A 222 -16.60 7.15 -12.55
N LEU A 223 -15.44 7.74 -12.23
CA LEU A 223 -14.52 8.23 -13.27
C LEU A 223 -13.85 7.09 -14.03
N ILE A 224 -13.55 5.99 -13.36
CA ILE A 224 -12.86 4.85 -13.97
C ILE A 224 -13.87 3.95 -14.69
N THR A 225 -15.12 3.85 -14.23
CA THR A 225 -16.17 3.08 -14.93
C THR A 225 -16.40 3.66 -16.32
N LYS A 226 -16.39 4.99 -16.46
CA LYS A 226 -16.44 5.69 -17.77
C LYS A 226 -15.28 5.37 -18.71
N ILE A 227 -14.13 4.93 -18.20
CA ILE A 227 -12.95 4.61 -19.03
C ILE A 227 -13.00 3.16 -19.52
N PHE A 228 -13.47 2.23 -18.69
CA PHE A 228 -13.47 0.81 -19.01
C PHE A 228 -14.84 0.25 -19.41
N ASN A 229 -15.92 1.02 -19.23
CA ASN A 229 -17.32 0.60 -19.39
C ASN A 229 -17.65 -0.68 -18.62
N LYS A 230 -17.08 -0.83 -17.42
CA LYS A 230 -17.25 -2.00 -16.54
C LYS A 230 -17.34 -1.57 -15.09
N ASN A 231 -17.97 -2.40 -14.28
CA ASN A 231 -18.02 -2.20 -12.83
C ASN A 231 -16.64 -2.37 -12.20
N ILE A 232 -16.35 -1.61 -11.14
CA ILE A 232 -15.01 -1.58 -10.55
C ILE A 232 -15.05 -1.91 -9.07
N GLU A 233 -14.14 -2.80 -8.67
CA GLU A 233 -13.89 -3.16 -7.28
C GLU A 233 -12.44 -2.86 -6.93
N PHE A 234 -12.23 -2.15 -5.82
CA PHE A 234 -10.89 -1.88 -5.31
C PHE A 234 -10.49 -2.90 -4.25
N ASN A 235 -9.33 -3.51 -4.43
CA ASN A 235 -8.65 -4.28 -3.40
C ASN A 235 -7.38 -3.52 -2.97
N ILE A 236 -7.51 -2.70 -1.93
CA ILE A 236 -6.40 -1.86 -1.42
C ILE A 236 -5.70 -2.57 -0.27
N ILE A 237 -4.44 -2.95 -0.49
CA ILE A 237 -3.62 -3.68 0.48
C ILE A 237 -2.64 -2.71 1.15
N ASN A 238 -2.81 -2.50 2.46
CA ASN A 238 -1.92 -1.64 3.23
C ASN A 238 -0.64 -2.39 3.65
N LEU A 239 0.51 -1.92 3.19
CA LEU A 239 1.83 -2.44 3.53
C LEU A 239 2.32 -1.86 4.86
N LYS A 240 2.82 -2.73 5.73
CA LYS A 240 3.48 -2.32 6.98
C LYS A 240 4.79 -1.57 6.73
N TYR A 241 5.57 -2.04 5.77
CA TYR A 241 6.86 -1.44 5.40
C TYR A 241 6.92 -1.16 3.90
N PHE A 242 7.53 -0.02 3.56
CA PHE A 242 7.59 0.47 2.18
C PHE A 242 8.53 -0.36 1.28
N TYR A 243 9.48 -1.11 1.87
CA TYR A 243 10.41 -1.98 1.15
C TYR A 243 9.83 -3.36 0.78
N TYR A 244 8.55 -3.63 1.07
CA TYR A 244 7.86 -4.85 0.63
C TYR A 244 7.41 -4.81 -0.83
N ASN A 245 7.42 -3.63 -1.46
CA ASN A 245 7.06 -3.46 -2.85
C ASN A 245 8.08 -2.54 -3.53
N SER A 246 8.61 -2.94 -4.68
CA SER A 246 9.68 -2.19 -5.35
C SER A 246 9.23 -0.82 -5.89
N ASP A 247 7.96 -0.65 -6.29
CA ASP A 247 7.43 0.63 -6.79
C ASP A 247 7.39 1.63 -5.65
N ILE A 248 6.87 1.20 -4.50
CA ILE A 248 6.78 2.02 -3.29
C ILE A 248 8.18 2.30 -2.73
N PHE A 249 9.09 1.33 -2.79
CA PHE A 249 10.46 1.47 -2.31
C PHE A 249 11.26 2.52 -3.09
N SER A 250 11.08 2.60 -4.40
CA SER A 250 11.84 3.50 -5.29
C SER A 250 11.29 4.94 -5.33
N GLN A 251 9.98 5.14 -5.11
CA GLN A 251 9.33 6.45 -5.14
C GLN A 251 9.94 7.53 -4.20
N PRO A 252 10.27 7.23 -2.93
CA PRO A 252 10.94 8.17 -2.04
C PRO A 252 12.26 8.71 -2.61
N LEU A 253 13.04 7.87 -3.30
CA LEU A 253 14.31 8.30 -3.91
C LEU A 253 14.05 9.35 -4.99
N VAL A 254 13.09 9.10 -5.86
CA VAL A 254 12.72 10.01 -6.96
C VAL A 254 12.34 11.40 -6.42
N LEU A 255 11.53 11.45 -5.36
CA LEU A 255 11.10 12.71 -4.75
C LEU A 255 12.27 13.45 -4.08
N LYS A 256 13.14 12.72 -3.37
CA LYS A 256 14.35 13.29 -2.76
C LYS A 256 15.30 13.86 -3.82
N LEU A 257 15.57 13.12 -4.90
CA LEU A 257 16.43 13.55 -6.01
C LEU A 257 15.87 14.75 -6.77
N ARG A 258 14.55 14.82 -6.94
CA ARG A 258 13.88 15.97 -7.55
C ARG A 258 13.97 17.23 -6.69
N LYS A 259 14.11 17.08 -5.36
CA LYS A 259 14.33 18.19 -4.42
C LYS A 259 15.81 18.60 -4.37
N GLN A 260 16.71 17.65 -4.17
CA GLN A 260 18.16 17.86 -4.08
C GLN A 260 18.89 16.67 -4.70
N ARG A 261 19.94 16.91 -5.48
CA ARG A 261 20.64 15.85 -6.23
C ARG A 261 21.78 15.22 -5.42
N LYS A 262 21.46 14.72 -4.21
CA LYS A 262 22.43 14.03 -3.33
C LYS A 262 22.25 12.51 -3.41
N LEU A 263 22.61 11.93 -4.56
CA LEU A 263 22.32 10.53 -4.90
C LEU A 263 22.83 9.51 -3.88
N LEU A 264 24.13 9.51 -3.58
CA LEU A 264 24.74 8.53 -2.67
C LEU A 264 24.16 8.61 -1.24
N LYS A 265 23.96 9.82 -0.71
CA LYS A 265 23.37 10.04 0.62
C LYS A 265 21.96 9.43 0.70
N TYR A 266 21.15 9.64 -0.33
CA TYR A 266 19.76 9.14 -0.33
C TYR A 266 19.65 7.65 -0.61
N LEU A 267 20.56 7.08 -1.42
CA LEU A 267 20.65 5.63 -1.58
C LEU A 267 21.02 4.94 -0.26
N LYS A 268 22.08 5.41 0.43
CA LYS A 268 22.50 4.88 1.74
C LYS A 268 21.34 4.91 2.75
N ALA A 269 20.65 6.05 2.86
CA ALA A 269 19.54 6.23 3.77
C ALA A 269 18.33 5.32 3.48
N LEU A 270 18.04 5.00 2.21
CA LEU A 270 16.93 4.11 1.88
C LEU A 270 17.26 2.65 2.16
N ILE A 271 18.50 2.23 1.90
CA ILE A 271 18.92 0.86 2.15
C ILE A 271 19.03 0.57 3.65
N SER A 272 19.48 1.53 4.46
CA SER A 272 19.49 1.37 5.91
C SER A 272 18.09 1.19 6.51
N GLU A 273 17.05 1.70 5.83
CA GLU A 273 15.65 1.51 6.27
C GLU A 273 15.11 0.09 5.94
N ALA A 274 15.72 -0.64 4.99
CA ALA A 274 15.33 -1.99 4.63
C ALA A 274 15.93 -3.01 5.61
N LYS A 275 15.15 -3.38 6.62
CA LYS A 275 15.54 -4.38 7.63
C LYS A 275 15.39 -5.80 7.06
N ILE A 276 16.52 -6.40 6.71
CA ILE A 276 16.60 -7.77 6.18
C ILE A 276 17.14 -8.68 7.28
N ASN A 277 16.48 -9.82 7.48
CA ASN A 277 16.94 -10.79 8.47
C ASN A 277 18.03 -11.71 7.89
N LYS A 278 19.28 -11.31 8.08
CA LYS A 278 20.47 -12.00 7.53
C LYS A 278 20.69 -13.40 8.10
N THR A 279 20.21 -13.69 9.32
CA THR A 279 20.41 -15.01 9.95
C THR A 279 19.59 -16.10 9.27
N ILE A 280 18.35 -15.79 8.87
CA ILE A 280 17.49 -16.71 8.11
C ILE A 280 18.15 -17.08 6.79
N ILE A 281 18.71 -16.09 6.10
CA ILE A 281 19.38 -16.27 4.81
C ILE A 281 20.56 -17.25 4.96
N LYS A 282 21.41 -17.06 5.99
CA LYS A 282 22.53 -17.96 6.29
C LYS A 282 22.09 -19.37 6.70
N LYS A 283 20.96 -19.54 7.40
CA LYS A 283 20.49 -20.88 7.79
C LYS A 283 20.01 -21.71 6.59
N ILE A 284 19.40 -21.06 5.60
CA ILE A 284 18.89 -21.74 4.39
C ILE A 284 20.03 -22.24 3.50
N THR A 285 21.16 -21.54 3.45
CA THR A 285 22.32 -21.94 2.64
C THR A 285 22.96 -23.26 3.10
N TRP A 286 22.98 -23.55 4.41
CA TRP A 286 23.72 -24.67 4.98
C TRP A 286 22.88 -25.95 5.22
N THR A 287 21.57 -25.83 5.47
CA THR A 287 20.80 -26.94 6.08
C THR A 287 19.99 -27.82 5.11
N GLN A 288 19.90 -27.47 3.81
CA GLN A 288 18.86 -28.05 2.93
C GLN A 288 19.34 -28.77 1.67
N ARG A 289 20.60 -28.64 1.27
CA ARG A 289 21.14 -29.43 0.14
C ARG A 289 21.19 -30.93 0.46
N LEU A 290 21.43 -31.28 1.72
CA LEU A 290 21.51 -32.66 2.21
C LEU A 290 20.14 -33.33 2.35
N LYS A 291 19.09 -32.59 2.75
CA LYS A 291 17.77 -33.19 3.08
C LYS A 291 16.95 -33.63 1.85
N TYR A 292 17.29 -33.15 0.66
CA TYR A 292 16.58 -33.46 -0.58
C TYR A 292 16.96 -34.86 -1.10
N TYR A 293 18.23 -35.26 -0.98
CA TYR A 293 18.68 -36.61 -1.31
C TYR A 293 18.01 -37.66 -0.42
N PHE A 294 18.04 -37.49 0.90
CA PHE A 294 17.48 -38.46 1.86
C PHE A 294 15.95 -38.63 1.81
N LYS A 295 15.19 -37.65 1.30
CA LYS A 295 13.72 -37.72 1.31
C LYS A 295 13.14 -38.43 0.08
N LEU A 296 13.89 -38.48 -1.03
CA LEU A 296 13.53 -39.25 -2.22
C LEU A 296 13.60 -40.75 -1.95
N GLU A 297 14.65 -41.21 -1.26
CA GLU A 297 14.83 -42.62 -0.88
C GLU A 297 13.71 -43.12 0.04
N ASN A 298 13.33 -42.34 1.06
CA ASN A 298 12.29 -42.76 2.01
C ASN A 298 10.86 -42.73 1.46
N SER A 299 10.62 -42.09 0.30
CA SER A 299 9.29 -42.11 -0.34
C SER A 299 9.04 -43.33 -1.23
N LEU A 300 10.06 -44.14 -1.48
CA LEU A 300 9.96 -45.38 -2.25
C LEU A 300 9.53 -46.58 -1.39
N ALA A 301 9.52 -46.44 -0.06
CA ALA A 301 9.11 -47.47 0.90
C ALA A 301 7.83 -47.06 1.64
N ILE A 302 6.68 -47.06 0.95
CA ILE A 302 5.38 -47.04 1.64
C ILE A 302 4.52 -48.15 1.07
N ASN A 303 4.37 -49.19 1.89
CA ASN A 303 3.46 -50.31 1.71
C ASN A 303 2.04 -49.78 1.49
N TYR A 304 1.46 -50.11 0.33
CA TYR A 304 0.06 -49.91 0.05
C TYR A 304 -0.72 -51.00 0.78
N ASN A 305 -1.33 -50.67 1.91
CA ASN A 305 -2.62 -51.25 2.26
C ASN A 305 -3.37 -50.37 3.26
N ASN A 306 -4.67 -50.28 3.00
CA ASN A 306 -5.76 -49.78 3.82
C ASN A 306 -6.27 -48.37 3.53
N ASP A 307 -7.58 -48.33 3.29
CA ASP A 307 -8.52 -47.22 3.11
C ASP A 307 -8.57 -46.25 4.31
N ILE A 308 -7.41 -45.69 4.69
CA ILE A 308 -7.28 -44.71 5.77
C ILE A 308 -7.50 -43.28 5.23
N THR A 309 -7.36 -43.08 3.91
CA THR A 309 -7.40 -41.75 3.28
C THR A 309 -8.75 -41.05 3.43
N ASN A 310 -9.87 -41.78 3.39
CA ASN A 310 -11.20 -41.18 3.48
C ASN A 310 -11.58 -40.82 4.93
N ASN A 311 -11.21 -41.65 5.91
CA ASN A 311 -11.45 -41.39 7.33
C ASN A 311 -10.54 -40.30 7.91
N LEU A 312 -9.30 -40.19 7.43
CA LEU A 312 -8.37 -39.14 7.85
C LEU A 312 -8.72 -37.79 7.23
N LEU A 313 -9.22 -37.77 5.98
CA LEU A 313 -9.76 -36.56 5.36
C LEU A 313 -11.01 -36.06 6.10
N ASN A 314 -11.94 -36.96 6.48
CA ASN A 314 -13.12 -36.58 7.26
C ASN A 314 -12.76 -36.11 8.68
N LYS A 315 -11.84 -36.81 9.39
CA LYS A 315 -11.33 -36.34 10.69
C LYS A 315 -10.61 -34.99 10.60
N LEU A 316 -9.85 -34.74 9.52
CA LEU A 316 -9.23 -33.43 9.28
C LEU A 316 -10.28 -32.36 8.96
N MET A 317 -11.32 -32.68 8.20
CA MET A 317 -12.41 -31.75 7.88
C MET A 317 -13.25 -31.39 9.12
N GLU A 318 -13.49 -32.34 10.03
CA GLU A 318 -14.16 -32.11 11.31
C GLU A 318 -13.30 -31.32 12.30
N TYR A 319 -12.00 -31.65 12.44
CA TYR A 319 -11.07 -30.94 13.32
C TYR A 319 -10.73 -29.52 12.83
N ASN A 320 -10.91 -29.24 11.53
CA ASN A 320 -10.62 -27.94 10.90
C ASN A 320 -11.72 -26.88 11.06
N LYS A 321 -12.94 -27.25 11.51
CA LYS A 321 -14.03 -26.26 11.71
C LYS A 321 -13.78 -25.30 12.88
N THR A 322 -12.96 -25.65 13.88
CA THR A 322 -12.86 -24.90 15.15
C THR A 322 -11.57 -24.10 15.35
N ASN A 323 -10.51 -24.29 14.55
CA ASN A 323 -9.21 -23.64 14.79
C ASN A 323 -8.73 -22.80 13.61
N ALA A 324 -9.29 -21.60 13.43
CA ALA A 324 -8.83 -20.59 12.46
C ALA A 324 -7.31 -20.32 12.52
N LYS A 325 -6.68 -20.54 13.69
CA LYS A 325 -5.23 -20.44 13.89
C LYS A 325 -4.44 -21.52 13.13
N TYR A 326 -4.96 -22.75 13.06
CA TYR A 326 -4.34 -23.85 12.32
C TYR A 326 -4.46 -23.62 10.81
N LEU A 327 -5.66 -23.33 10.30
CA LEU A 327 -5.86 -22.99 8.88
C LEU A 327 -4.98 -21.83 8.44
N LYS A 328 -4.89 -20.77 9.25
CA LYS A 328 -3.98 -19.65 9.01
C LYS A 328 -2.51 -20.11 8.93
N LYS A 329 -2.08 -21.04 9.79
CA LYS A 329 -0.72 -21.58 9.77
C LYS A 329 -0.47 -22.39 8.50
N VAL A 330 -1.40 -23.25 8.09
CA VAL A 330 -1.31 -24.04 6.85
C VAL A 330 -1.19 -23.12 5.64
N VAL A 331 -2.16 -22.23 5.45
CA VAL A 331 -2.17 -21.27 4.33
C VAL A 331 -0.91 -20.41 4.32
N LEU A 332 -0.49 -19.88 5.47
CA LEU A 332 0.74 -19.08 5.55
C LEU A 332 1.99 -19.92 5.29
N ASN A 333 2.01 -21.21 5.60
CA ASN A 333 3.17 -22.06 5.34
C ASN A 333 3.35 -22.32 3.84
N ASP A 334 2.24 -22.53 3.13
CA ASP A 334 2.24 -22.84 1.70
C ASP A 334 2.62 -21.64 0.82
N ILE A 335 2.30 -20.42 1.28
CA ILE A 335 2.72 -19.20 0.58
C ILE A 335 4.24 -19.04 0.61
N LYS A 336 4.86 -18.93 -0.57
CA LYS A 336 6.29 -18.63 -0.76
C LYS A 336 6.58 -17.12 -0.79
N TYR A 337 7.86 -16.74 -0.69
CA TYR A 337 8.34 -15.36 -0.86
C TYR A 337 7.78 -14.35 0.15
N LYS A 338 7.54 -14.81 1.39
CA LYS A 338 6.90 -14.02 2.46
C LYS A 338 7.84 -12.99 3.07
N ARG A 339 9.14 -13.27 3.09
CA ARG A 339 10.14 -12.44 3.77
C ARG A 339 11.04 -11.78 2.74
N VAL A 340 11.39 -10.51 2.93
CA VAL A 340 12.33 -9.85 2.02
C VAL A 340 13.74 -10.38 2.27
N SER A 341 14.35 -10.96 1.24
CA SER A 341 15.72 -11.50 1.25
C SER A 341 16.76 -10.46 0.81
N GLY A 342 16.37 -9.52 -0.04
CA GLY A 342 17.30 -8.60 -0.67
C GLY A 342 16.60 -7.41 -1.31
N VAL A 343 17.30 -6.28 -1.32
CA VAL A 343 16.86 -5.05 -1.97
C VAL A 343 18.04 -4.41 -2.69
N ARG A 344 17.81 -3.95 -3.92
CA ARG A 344 18.80 -3.19 -4.71
C ARG A 344 18.15 -1.92 -5.24
N ILE A 345 18.88 -0.82 -5.23
CA ILE A 345 18.41 0.44 -5.80
C ILE A 345 19.52 1.16 -6.54
N GLN A 346 19.15 1.77 -7.66
CA GLN A 346 20.04 2.43 -8.59
C GLN A 346 19.44 3.76 -9.00
N GLY A 347 20.28 4.79 -9.10
CA GLY A 347 19.91 6.05 -9.74
C GLY A 347 20.92 6.39 -10.84
N SER A 348 20.40 6.82 -11.99
CA SER A 348 21.22 7.19 -13.14
C SER A 348 20.67 8.43 -13.86
N GLY A 349 21.55 9.27 -14.42
CA GLY A 349 21.17 10.43 -15.25
C GLY A 349 21.82 11.75 -14.83
N ARG A 350 21.22 12.89 -15.22
CA ARG A 350 21.76 14.24 -14.96
C ARG A 350 21.50 14.68 -13.52
N LEU A 351 22.29 14.12 -12.60
CA LEU A 351 22.20 14.31 -11.14
C LEU A 351 23.38 15.10 -10.55
N THR A 352 24.14 15.83 -11.37
CA THR A 352 25.19 16.74 -10.91
C THR A 352 24.61 17.92 -10.12
N LYS A 353 25.38 18.45 -9.15
CA LYS A 353 24.91 19.54 -8.28
C LYS A 353 25.00 20.92 -8.95
N ARG A 354 26.08 21.21 -9.69
CA ARG A 354 26.31 22.48 -10.40
C ARG A 354 25.48 22.53 -11.68
N TYR A 355 24.99 23.71 -12.06
CA TYR A 355 24.20 23.92 -13.28
C TYR A 355 25.12 24.01 -14.50
N THR A 356 25.73 22.89 -14.85
CA THR A 356 26.74 22.78 -15.91
C THR A 356 26.38 21.61 -16.84
N ALA A 357 26.86 21.67 -18.07
CA ALA A 357 26.77 20.58 -19.04
C ALA A 357 27.80 19.49 -18.69
N SER A 358 27.50 18.72 -17.64
CA SER A 358 28.37 17.64 -17.16
C SER A 358 27.81 16.26 -17.52
N ARG A 359 28.71 15.27 -17.63
CA ARG A 359 28.37 13.86 -17.85
C ARG A 359 27.40 13.31 -16.79
N SER A 360 26.66 12.27 -17.17
CA SER A 360 25.66 11.65 -16.29
C SER A 360 26.31 10.97 -15.08
N GLN A 361 25.58 10.89 -13.96
CA GLN A 361 26.00 10.14 -12.79
C GLN A 361 25.23 8.83 -12.69
N HIS A 362 25.93 7.78 -12.28
CA HIS A 362 25.37 6.45 -12.06
C HIS A 362 25.83 5.91 -10.71
N LYS A 363 24.91 5.51 -9.83
CA LYS A 363 25.23 4.87 -8.54
C LYS A 363 24.23 3.77 -8.20
N VAL A 364 24.74 2.68 -7.64
CA VAL A 364 23.98 1.49 -7.22
C VAL A 364 24.36 1.17 -5.78
N LEU A 365 23.39 0.71 -5.00
CA LEU A 365 23.65 0.05 -3.72
C LEU A 365 22.68 -1.14 -3.56
N TYR A 366 23.09 -2.13 -2.78
CA TYR A 366 22.30 -3.33 -2.50
C TYR A 366 22.45 -3.76 -1.03
N ASN A 367 21.49 -4.54 -0.53
CA ASN A 367 21.54 -5.18 0.78
C ASN A 367 20.81 -6.52 0.69
N GLY A 368 21.41 -7.60 1.19
CA GLY A 368 20.89 -8.96 1.06
C GLY A 368 21.06 -9.55 -0.34
N SER A 369 20.27 -10.57 -0.69
CA SER A 369 20.38 -11.30 -1.95
C SER A 369 19.09 -11.28 -2.80
N LEU A 370 19.27 -11.17 -4.11
CA LEU A 370 18.18 -11.18 -5.10
C LEU A 370 17.94 -12.57 -5.74
N GLN A 371 18.70 -13.57 -5.31
CA GLN A 371 18.62 -14.93 -5.86
C GLN A 371 17.37 -15.65 -5.34
N ASN A 372 16.79 -16.52 -6.17
CA ASN A 372 15.69 -17.40 -5.75
C ASN A 372 16.27 -18.59 -4.99
N MET A 373 16.34 -18.49 -3.66
CA MET A 373 16.98 -19.53 -2.84
C MET A 373 16.35 -20.90 -2.99
N ASN A 374 15.04 -21.00 -3.27
CA ASN A 374 14.39 -22.29 -3.46
C ASN A 374 14.94 -23.04 -4.68
N SER A 375 15.16 -22.36 -5.80
CA SER A 375 15.72 -22.99 -6.99
C SER A 375 17.24 -23.06 -6.95
N THR A 376 17.92 -21.97 -6.58
CA THR A 376 19.39 -21.90 -6.66
C THR A 376 20.10 -22.69 -5.57
N ILE A 377 19.54 -22.77 -4.36
CA ILE A 377 20.17 -23.46 -3.23
C ILE A 377 19.58 -24.86 -3.05
N LYS A 378 18.24 -24.98 -3.12
CA LYS A 378 17.57 -26.27 -2.88
C LYS A 378 17.37 -27.13 -4.12
N GLY A 379 17.60 -26.57 -5.32
CA GLY A 379 17.40 -27.29 -6.59
C GLY A 379 15.94 -27.49 -6.99
N TYR A 380 14.97 -26.85 -6.31
CA TYR A 380 13.56 -27.00 -6.67
C TYR A 380 13.27 -26.36 -8.04
N PRO A 381 12.49 -27.01 -8.91
CA PRO A 381 12.05 -26.40 -10.15
C PRO A 381 11.19 -25.16 -9.84
N SER A 382 11.51 -24.03 -10.48
CA SER A 382 10.76 -22.78 -10.32
C SER A 382 10.19 -22.30 -11.64
N THR A 383 8.94 -21.84 -11.65
CA THR A 383 8.31 -21.21 -12.81
C THR A 383 8.90 -19.84 -13.08
N LEU A 384 9.24 -19.54 -14.33
CA LEU A 384 9.65 -18.20 -14.76
C LEU A 384 8.43 -17.36 -15.13
N ILE A 385 8.41 -16.11 -14.66
CA ILE A 385 7.39 -15.13 -14.99
C ILE A 385 7.69 -14.59 -16.40
N ARG A 386 6.69 -14.59 -17.29
CA ARG A 386 6.85 -14.15 -18.71
C ARG A 386 8.02 -14.82 -19.46
N GLY A 387 8.42 -16.01 -19.02
CA GLY A 387 9.51 -16.78 -19.63
C GLY A 387 10.93 -16.40 -19.20
N ASN A 388 11.17 -15.27 -18.53
CA ASN A 388 12.54 -14.82 -18.17
C ASN A 388 12.69 -14.25 -16.75
N ASP A 389 11.62 -13.76 -16.13
CA ASP A 389 11.70 -13.08 -14.84
C ASP A 389 11.60 -14.08 -13.68
N LYS A 390 12.39 -13.83 -12.64
CA LYS A 390 12.38 -14.69 -11.44
C LYS A 390 11.10 -14.45 -10.62
N PRO A 391 10.43 -15.52 -10.16
CA PRO A 391 9.16 -15.41 -9.42
C PRO A 391 9.29 -14.73 -8.07
N ASN A 392 10.48 -14.73 -7.47
CA ASN A 392 10.73 -14.12 -6.16
C ASN A 392 11.06 -12.62 -6.25
N LEU A 393 11.35 -12.11 -7.45
CA LEU A 393 11.87 -10.76 -7.67
C LEU A 393 10.73 -9.80 -8.08
N GLN A 394 10.80 -8.56 -7.63
CA GLN A 394 9.99 -7.45 -8.13
C GLN A 394 10.91 -6.36 -8.63
N TYR A 395 10.72 -5.92 -9.88
CA TYR A 395 11.52 -4.88 -10.52
C TYR A 395 10.69 -3.67 -10.91
N THR A 396 11.24 -2.48 -10.70
CA THR A 396 10.60 -1.21 -11.08
C THR A 396 11.58 -0.21 -11.65
N LYS A 397 11.09 0.59 -12.61
CA LYS A 397 11.82 1.68 -13.25
C LYS A 397 10.96 2.94 -13.20
N LEU A 398 11.45 3.97 -12.52
CA LEU A 398 10.79 5.26 -12.39
C LEU A 398 11.64 6.34 -13.05
N ASN A 399 11.04 7.11 -13.95
CA ASN A 399 11.70 8.22 -14.61
C ASN A 399 11.22 9.55 -14.03
N SER A 400 12.11 10.53 -13.95
CA SER A 400 11.81 11.88 -13.48
C SER A 400 12.79 12.88 -14.08
N LYS A 401 12.58 14.17 -13.80
CA LYS A 401 13.48 15.25 -14.22
C LYS A 401 13.86 16.15 -13.06
N SER A 402 15.10 16.62 -13.09
CA SER A 402 15.61 17.70 -12.25
C SER A 402 15.75 18.98 -13.09
N ARG A 403 16.29 20.06 -12.51
CA ARG A 403 16.52 21.32 -13.26
C ARG A 403 17.53 21.17 -14.40
N ILE A 404 18.48 20.23 -14.32
CA ILE A 404 19.54 20.05 -15.33
C ILE A 404 19.14 19.02 -16.40
N GLY A 405 18.21 18.12 -16.10
CA GLY A 405 17.76 17.12 -17.06
C GLY A 405 17.11 15.90 -16.42
N SER A 406 16.91 14.87 -17.24
CA SER A 406 16.25 13.63 -16.87
C SER A 406 17.15 12.71 -16.01
N PHE A 407 16.49 11.90 -15.20
CA PHE A 407 17.13 10.82 -14.45
C PHE A 407 16.15 9.66 -14.23
N GLY A 408 16.69 8.46 -14.11
CA GLY A 408 15.96 7.23 -13.80
C GLY A 408 16.35 6.68 -12.44
N VAL A 409 15.40 6.00 -11.82
CA VAL A 409 15.61 5.18 -10.62
C VAL A 409 15.12 3.77 -10.92
N LYS A 410 15.97 2.77 -10.65
CA LYS A 410 15.61 1.36 -10.72
C LYS A 410 15.61 0.76 -9.32
N GLY A 411 14.63 -0.08 -9.01
CA GLY A 411 14.50 -0.74 -7.71
C GLY A 411 14.16 -2.21 -7.87
N TRP A 412 14.83 -3.06 -7.09
CA TRP A 412 14.57 -4.49 -6.98
C TRP A 412 14.30 -4.85 -5.53
N VAL A 413 13.27 -5.67 -5.31
CA VAL A 413 12.95 -6.29 -4.01
C VAL A 413 12.79 -7.78 -4.26
N SER A 414 13.44 -8.61 -3.45
CA SER A 414 13.40 -10.06 -3.54
C SER A 414 12.79 -10.67 -2.29
N GLY A 415 11.97 -11.70 -2.47
CA GLY A 415 11.37 -12.49 -1.40
C GLY A 415 12.02 -13.87 -1.22
N ILE A 416 11.82 -14.45 -0.04
CA ILE A 416 12.12 -15.84 0.32
C ILE A 416 10.96 -16.50 1.04
#